data_AF-A0A1T4WCX3-F1
#
_entry.id   AF-A0A1T4WCX3-F1
#
_cell.length_a   1.000
_cell.length_b   1.000
_cell.length_c   1.000
_cell.angle_alpha   90.00
_cell.angle_beta   90.00
_cell.angle_gamma   90.00
#
_symmetry.space_group_name_H-M   'P 1'
#
loop_
_entity.id
_entity.type
_entity.pdbx_description
1 polymer ?
#
loop_
_entity_poly.entity_id
_entity_poly.type
_entity_poly.pdbx_seq_one_letter_code
_entity_poly.pdbx_strand_id
1 'polypeptide(L)' 'MILQIEQNLKNDISGIYKNEILEKFSQVASEVRFELNQGVEPAEYEKLNKFLQALEAGSEVVEQVWSQK' A
#
# COMPACT_ATOMS: atom_id res chain seq x y z
N MET A 1 -2.19 17.43 -13.74
CA MET A 1 -3.49 16.72 -13.73
C MET A 1 -3.58 16.04 -12.38
N ILE A 2 -4.59 16.35 -11.57
CA ILE A 2 -4.77 15.68 -10.27
C ILE A 2 -5.49 14.36 -10.54
N LEU A 3 -5.01 13.27 -9.95
CA LEU A 3 -5.63 11.94 -10.07
C LEU A 3 -6.90 11.88 -9.20
N GLN A 4 -7.88 11.07 -9.62
CA GLN A 4 -9.14 10.91 -8.88
C GLN A 4 -8.91 10.39 -7.44
N ILE A 5 -7.93 9.50 -7.24
CA ILE A 5 -7.53 9.02 -5.92
C ILE A 5 -7.02 10.16 -5.02
N GLU A 6 -6.23 11.08 -5.56
CA GLU A 6 -5.71 12.22 -4.79
C GLU A 6 -6.83 13.18 -4.39
N GLN A 7 -7.83 13.40 -5.25
CA GLN A 7 -9.02 14.18 -4.89
C GLN A 7 -9.81 13.51 -3.78
N ASN A 8 -10.03 12.21 -3.87
CA ASN A 8 -10.75 11.46 -2.85
C ASN A 8 -10.02 11.51 -1.51
N LEU A 9 -8.69 11.39 -1.49
CA LEU A 9 -7.87 11.50 -0.28
C LEU A 9 -7.90 12.91 0.31
N LYS A 10 -7.80 13.96 -0.51
CA LYS A 10 -7.86 15.34 -0.02
C LYS A 10 -9.22 15.71 0.56
N ASN A 11 -10.29 15.19 -0.04
CA ASN A 11 -11.66 15.42 0.42
C ASN A 11 -12.05 14.53 1.63
N ASP A 12 -11.25 13.52 1.96
CA ASP A 12 -11.49 12.61 3.07
C ASP A 12 -11.11 13.27 4.41
N ILE A 13 -12.05 13.99 5.02
CA ILE A 13 -11.84 14.64 6.31
C ILE A 13 -11.72 13.62 7.44
N SER A 14 -12.54 12.56 7.41
CA SER A 14 -12.63 11.54 8.45
C SER A 14 -11.53 10.48 8.39
N GLY A 15 -10.80 10.37 7.27
CA GLY A 15 -9.75 9.37 7.07
C GLY A 15 -10.29 7.97 6.75
N ILE A 16 -11.58 7.85 6.41
CA ILE A 16 -12.20 6.54 6.13
C ILE A 16 -11.63 5.94 4.84
N TYR A 17 -11.56 6.74 3.78
CA TYR A 17 -11.06 6.29 2.49
C TYR A 17 -9.56 6.00 2.54
N LYS A 18 -8.80 6.85 3.25
CA LYS A 18 -7.40 6.61 3.56
C LYS A 18 -7.22 5.25 4.26
N ASN A 19 -7.96 4.99 5.33
CA ASN A 19 -7.84 3.76 6.10
C ASN A 19 -8.24 2.53 5.27
N GLU A 20 -9.27 2.62 4.43
CA GLU A 20 -9.66 1.52 3.54
C GLU A 20 -8.53 1.13 2.57
N ILE A 21 -7.81 2.12 2.01
CA ILE A 21 -6.66 1.84 1.14
C ILE A 21 -5.53 1.17 1.92
N LEU A 22 -5.20 1.70 3.11
CA LEU A 22 -4.13 1.16 3.94
C LEU A 22 -4.45 -0.26 4.46
N GLU A 23 -5.71 -0.53 4.79
CA GLU A 23 -6.16 -1.88 5.17
C GLU A 23 -5.97 -2.87 4.01
N LYS A 24 -6.32 -2.47 2.78
CA LYS A 24 -6.08 -3.31 1.59
C LYS A 24 -4.59 -3.57 1.37
N PHE A 25 -3.74 -2.55 1.51
CA PHE A 25 -2.29 -2.72 1.40
C PHE A 25 -1.75 -3.65 2.49
N SER A 26 -2.22 -3.49 3.72
CA SER A 26 -1.85 -4.35 4.85
C SER A 26 -2.25 -5.80 4.64
N GLN A 27 -3.47 -6.05 4.14
CA GLN A 27 -3.94 -7.39 3.83
C GLN A 27 -3.06 -8.06 2.77
N VAL A 28 -2.83 -7.39 1.65
CA VAL A 28 -1.99 -7.93 0.56
C VAL A 28 -0.54 -8.13 1.05
N ALA A 29 0.01 -7.21 1.83
CA ALA A 29 1.34 -7.38 2.40
C ALA A 29 1.43 -8.59 3.32
N SER A 30 0.39 -8.88 4.09
CA SER A 30 0.30 -10.07 4.94
C SER A 30 0.31 -11.36 4.11
N GLU A 31 -0.47 -11.40 3.02
CA GLU A 31 -0.51 -12.54 2.09
C GLU A 31 0.86 -12.78 1.44
N VAL A 32 1.52 -11.71 0.98
CA VAL A 32 2.86 -11.80 0.37
C VAL A 32 3.92 -12.24 1.37
N ARG A 33 3.88 -11.74 2.62
CA ARG A 33 4.78 -12.19 3.69
C ARG A 33 4.56 -13.66 4.02
N PHE A 34 3.30 -14.12 3.99
CA PHE A 34 2.97 -15.51 4.20
C PHE A 34 3.57 -16.41 3.10
N GLU A 35 3.46 -16.02 1.84
CA GLU A 35 4.08 -16.75 0.72
C GLU A 35 5.61 -16.80 0.86
N LEU A 36 6.25 -15.66 1.15
CA LEU A 36 7.70 -15.61 1.38
C LEU A 36 8.15 -16.55 2.51
N ASN A 37 7.35 -16.66 3.58
CA ASN A 37 7.65 -17.53 4.72
C ASN A 37 7.53 -19.03 4.41
N GLN A 38 6.85 -19.42 3.33
CA GLN A 38 6.78 -20.83 2.91
C GLN A 38 8.06 -21.33 2.24
N GLY A 39 8.99 -20.43 1.93
CA GLY A 39 10.18 -20.74 1.14
C GLY A 39 9.83 -20.75 -0.33
N VAL A 40 10.21 -19.68 -1.02
CA VAL A 40 10.03 -19.53 -2.47
C VAL A 40 11.39 -19.53 -3.17
N GLU A 41 11.38 -19.83 -4.46
CA GLU A 41 12.58 -19.76 -5.30
C GLU A 41 13.19 -18.34 -5.28
N PRO A 42 14.52 -18.20 -5.41
CA PRO A 42 15.20 -16.89 -5.30
C PRO A 42 14.64 -15.79 -6.22
N ALA A 43 14.25 -16.15 -7.45
CA ALA A 43 13.66 -15.21 -8.40
C ALA A 43 12.26 -14.71 -7.95
N GLU A 44 11.48 -15.60 -7.35
CA GLU A 44 10.16 -15.28 -6.82
C GLU A 44 10.27 -14.46 -5.52
N TYR A 45 11.25 -14.79 -4.67
CA TYR A 45 11.59 -14.00 -3.50
C TYR A 45 11.88 -12.54 -3.86
N GLU A 46 12.75 -12.29 -4.84
CA GLU A 46 13.11 -10.94 -5.24
C GLU A 46 11.89 -10.13 -5.73
N LYS A 47 11.01 -10.79 -6.49
CA LYS A 47 9.78 -10.17 -7.00
C LYS A 47 8.81 -9.82 -5.87
N LEU A 48 8.54 -10.76 -4.98
CA LEU A 48 7.62 -10.59 -3.85
C LEU A 48 8.18 -9.57 -2.84
N ASN A 49 9.49 -9.56 -2.60
CA ASN A 49 10.14 -8.59 -1.75
C ASN A 49 10.06 -7.16 -2.33
N LYS A 50 10.30 -6.99 -3.64
CA LYS A 50 10.08 -5.70 -4.31
C LYS A 50 8.62 -5.25 -4.23
N PHE A 51 7.69 -6.19 -4.32
CA PHE A 51 6.27 -5.88 -4.20
C PHE A 51 5.90 -5.41 -2.79
N LEU A 52 6.45 -6.04 -1.73
CA LEU A 52 6.30 -5.54 -0.36
C LEU A 52 6.82 -4.10 -0.20
N GLN A 53 8.00 -3.82 -0.72
CA GLN A 53 8.57 -2.47 -0.69
C GLN A 53 7.68 -1.46 -1.43
N ALA A 54 7.08 -1.87 -2.55
CA ALA A 54 6.14 -1.03 -3.29
C ALA A 54 4.85 -0.76 -2.50
N LEU A 55 4.34 -1.73 -1.74
CA LEU A 55 3.18 -1.56 -0.86
C LEU A 55 3.49 -0.62 0.31
N GLU A 56 4.68 -0.73 0.90
CA GLU A 56 5.15 0.17 1.96
C GLU A 56 5.30 1.60 1.44
N ALA A 57 5.98 1.79 0.32
CA ALA A 57 6.11 3.11 -0.32
C ALA A 57 4.74 3.69 -0.74
N GLY A 58 3.84 2.86 -1.25
CA GLY A 58 2.47 3.25 -1.59
C GLY A 58 1.67 3.72 -0.36
N SER A 59 1.84 3.03 0.77
CA SER A 59 1.21 3.41 2.04
C SER A 59 1.69 4.79 2.51
N GLU A 60 2.99 5.05 2.40
CA GLU A 60 3.57 6.36 2.72
C GLU A 60 3.02 7.47 1.82
N VAL A 61 2.86 7.20 0.52
CA VAL A 61 2.27 8.18 -0.42
C VAL A 61 0.82 8.51 -0.05
N VAL A 62 0.01 7.51 0.30
CA VAL A 62 -1.39 7.72 0.74
C VAL A 62 -1.43 8.63 1.98
N GLU A 63 -0.56 8.38 2.95
CA GLU A 63 -0.44 9.21 4.16
C GLU A 63 0.02 10.64 3.85
N GLN A 64 1.00 10.80 2.96
CA GLN A 64 1.49 12.12 2.56
C GLN A 64 0.42 12.93 1.83
N VAL A 65 -0.28 12.32 0.88
CA VAL A 65 -1.35 13.01 0.13
C VAL A 65 -2.50 13.41 1.04
N TRP A 66 -2.85 12.56 2.01
CA TRP A 66 -3.92 12.85 2.97
C TRP A 66 -3.53 13.91 4.01
N SER A 67 -2.26 13.95 4.44
CA SER A 67 -1.76 14.92 5.43
C SER A 67 -1.46 16.31 4.86
N GLN A 68 -1.25 16.44 3.55
CA GLN A 68 -1.07 17.71 2.83
C GLN A 68 -2.38 18.51 2.65
N LYS A 69 -3.25 18.56 3.66
CA LYS A 69 -4.48 19.36 3.65
C LYS A 69 -4.19 20.85 3.67
#